data_AF-A0A381NY15-F1
#
_entry.id   AF-A0A381NY15-F1
#
_cell.length_a   1.000
_cell.length_b   1.000
_cell.length_c   1.000
_cell.angle_alpha   90.00
_cell.angle_beta   90.00
_cell.angle_gamma   90.00
#
_symmetry.space_group_name_H-M   'P 1'
#
loop_
_entity.id
_entity.type
_entity.pdbx_description
1 polymer ?
#
loop_
_entity_poly.entity_id
_entity_poly.type
_entity_poly.pdbx_seq_one_letter_code
_entity_poly.pdbx_strand_id
1 'polypeptide(L)'
;MKILDTIAPRRGPKGRRRLRLMLTVQLTAKTTFYVSVVAGAIFVLVAFILFDKDRELKQIPSTRTSAEVIQQVQKYLKNTNVYAYGDRSRTLNCWVEFEEQEFNAEYLNRGSWRIDAFYDLVRYYWRVDDITFEVTRDPWLKTYNPTIAC
;
A
#
# COMPACT_ATOMS: atom_id res chain seq x y z
N MET A 1 44.03 32.21 -14.81
CA MET A 1 43.78 31.51 -13.53
C MET A 1 45.08 31.46 -12.73
N LYS A 2 45.13 32.11 -11.56
CA LYS A 2 46.20 31.95 -10.57
C LYS A 2 45.56 31.42 -9.29
N ILE A 3 45.65 30.12 -9.08
CA ILE A 3 45.13 29.40 -7.90
C ILE A 3 45.97 29.68 -6.64
N LEU A 4 47.13 30.34 -6.79
CA LEU A 4 48.07 30.63 -5.71
C LEU A 4 47.83 31.95 -4.94
N ASP A 5 46.86 32.79 -5.34
CA ASP A 5 46.52 34.02 -4.58
C ASP A 5 45.46 33.79 -3.48
N THR A 6 45.07 32.54 -3.24
CA THR A 6 43.88 32.25 -2.42
C THR A 6 44.09 32.33 -0.91
N ILE A 7 45.33 32.40 -0.38
CA ILE A 7 45.52 32.41 1.09
C ILE A 7 46.73 33.26 1.49
N ALA A 8 46.60 34.59 1.40
CA ALA A 8 47.41 35.50 2.21
C ALA A 8 46.50 36.15 3.27
N PRO A 9 46.69 35.87 4.58
CA PRO A 9 45.88 36.49 5.61
C PRO A 9 46.25 37.98 5.66
N ARG A 10 45.36 38.85 5.16
CA ARG A 10 45.51 40.31 5.31
C ARG A 10 45.54 40.65 6.80
N ARG A 11 46.74 40.84 7.36
CA ARG A 11 46.97 41.28 8.74
C ARG A 11 46.58 42.75 8.86
N GLY A 12 45.31 42.98 9.20
CA GLY A 12 44.76 44.28 9.55
C GLY A 12 43.45 44.15 10.34
N PRO A 13 43.09 45.13 11.17
CA PRO A 13 41.92 45.06 12.06
C PRO A 13 40.60 44.80 11.31
N LYS A 14 40.47 45.30 10.07
CA LYS A 14 39.31 45.04 9.19
C LYS A 14 39.26 43.58 8.66
N GLY A 15 40.42 42.95 8.45
CA GLY A 15 40.52 41.54 8.02
C GLY A 15 40.17 40.56 9.14
N ARG A 16 40.67 40.81 10.37
CA ARG A 16 40.27 40.04 11.57
C ARG A 16 38.76 40.13 11.83
N ARG A 17 38.15 41.30 11.63
CA ARG A 17 36.70 41.50 11.84
C ARG A 17 35.84 40.71 10.84
N ARG A 18 36.22 40.68 9.55
CA ARG A 18 35.55 39.84 8.53
C ARG A 18 35.71 38.35 8.80
N LEU A 19 36.91 37.92 9.19
CA LEU A 19 37.19 36.51 9.48
C LEU A 19 36.40 36.03 10.70
N ARG A 20 36.31 36.87 11.75
CA ARG A 20 35.48 36.61 12.94
C ARG A 20 33.99 36.54 12.58
N LEU A 21 33.52 37.44 11.70
CA LEU A 21 32.14 37.47 11.24
C LEU A 21 31.79 36.21 10.42
N MET A 22 32.67 35.78 9.50
CA MET A 22 32.51 34.53 8.76
C MET A 22 32.51 33.30 9.69
N LEU A 23 33.40 33.27 10.69
CA LEU A 23 33.43 32.20 11.69
C LEU A 23 32.12 32.14 12.49
N THR A 24 31.61 33.29 12.94
CA THR A 24 30.33 33.36 13.66
C THR A 24 29.16 32.93 12.79
N VAL A 25 29.13 33.32 11.50
CA VAL A 25 28.07 32.93 10.55
C VAL A 25 28.11 31.42 10.28
N GLN A 26 29.30 30.83 10.15
CA GLN A 26 29.44 29.38 9.99
C GLN A 26 29.02 28.62 11.25
N LEU A 27 29.35 29.13 12.43
CA LEU A 27 28.93 28.55 13.70
C LEU A 27 27.41 28.62 13.88
N THR A 28 26.77 29.77 13.60
CA THR A 28 25.32 29.91 13.69
C THR A 28 24.60 29.03 12.68
N ALA A 29 25.09 28.93 11.44
CA ALA A 29 24.49 28.06 10.43
C ALA A 29 24.53 26.58 10.85
N LYS A 30 25.66 26.12 11.40
CA LYS A 30 25.79 24.74 11.90
C LYS A 30 24.86 24.49 13.07
N THR A 31 24.80 25.39 14.06
CA THR A 31 23.91 25.22 15.21
C THR A 31 22.45 25.22 14.79
N THR A 32 22.03 26.12 13.90
CA THR A 32 20.65 26.11 13.38
C THR A 32 20.32 24.84 12.62
N PHE A 33 21.27 24.30 11.84
CA PHE A 33 21.08 23.02 11.16
C PHE A 33 20.87 21.89 12.16
N TYR A 34 21.79 21.71 13.12
CA TYR A 34 21.65 20.63 14.10
C TYR A 34 20.39 20.77 14.98
N VAL A 35 20.03 21.98 15.38
CA VAL A 35 18.78 22.22 16.14
C VAL A 35 17.56 21.87 15.28
N SER A 36 17.54 22.22 14.00
CA SER A 36 16.44 21.86 13.10
C SER A 36 16.30 20.35 12.91
N VAL A 37 17.42 19.63 12.79
CA VAL A 37 17.43 18.16 12.67
C VAL A 37 16.91 17.51 13.96
N VAL A 38 17.38 17.97 15.12
CA VAL A 38 16.93 17.45 16.42
C VAL A 38 15.44 17.76 16.63
N ALA A 39 14.99 18.97 16.33
CA ALA A 39 13.59 19.35 16.43
C ALA A 39 12.71 18.51 15.49
N GLY A 40 13.17 18.26 14.27
CA GLY A 40 12.49 17.39 13.30
C GLY A 40 12.39 15.94 13.80
N ALA A 41 13.47 15.40 14.36
CA ALA A 41 13.47 14.05 14.93
C ALA A 41 12.50 13.93 16.12
N ILE A 42 12.48 14.91 17.02
CA ILE A 42 11.54 14.97 18.13
C ILE A 42 10.10 15.07 17.62
N PHE A 43 9.84 15.92 16.63
CA PHE A 43 8.51 16.07 16.04
C PHE A 43 8.00 14.76 15.45
N VAL A 44 8.82 14.04 14.68
CA VAL A 44 8.45 12.73 14.13
C VAL A 44 8.12 11.76 15.26
N LEU A 45 8.97 11.67 16.28
CA LEU A 45 8.79 10.74 17.40
C LEU A 45 7.49 11.04 18.18
N VAL A 46 7.23 12.32 18.48
CA VAL A 46 6.01 12.78 19.15
C VAL A 46 4.77 12.53 18.28
N ALA A 47 4.85 12.78 16.97
CA ALA A 47 3.78 12.49 16.04
C ALA A 47 3.45 10.99 16.00
N PHE A 48 4.46 10.11 15.98
CA PHE A 48 4.22 8.67 16.05
C PHE A 48 3.50 8.26 17.33
N ILE A 49 3.91 8.78 18.50
CA ILE A 49 3.26 8.46 19.78
C ILE A 49 1.83 8.99 19.85
N LEU A 50 1.60 10.25 19.44
CA LEU A 50 0.29 10.88 19.54
C LEU A 50 -0.72 10.26 18.56
N PHE A 51 -0.28 9.95 17.34
CA PHE A 51 -1.15 9.44 16.28
C PHE A 51 -1.13 7.91 16.16
N ASP A 52 -0.56 7.18 17.12
CA ASP A 52 -0.54 5.70 17.07
C ASP A 52 -1.95 5.13 17.29
N LYS A 53 -2.69 5.70 18.25
CA LYS A 53 -4.02 5.20 18.64
C LYS A 53 -5.10 5.41 17.58
N ASP A 54 -4.99 6.48 16.78
CA ASP A 54 -5.92 6.75 15.68
C ASP A 54 -5.66 5.85 14.44
N ARG A 55 -4.57 5.07 14.44
CA ARG A 55 -4.25 4.10 13.37
C ARG A 55 -4.89 2.73 13.59
N GLU A 56 -5.31 2.41 14.81
CA GLU A 56 -5.99 1.16 15.10
C GLU A 56 -7.43 1.23 14.56
N LEU A 57 -7.61 0.72 13.35
CA LEU A 57 -8.92 0.59 12.74
C LEU A 57 -9.78 -0.38 13.57
N LYS A 58 -10.97 0.06 13.98
CA LYS A 58 -11.93 -0.77 14.70
C LYS A 58 -12.21 -2.05 13.89
N GLN A 59 -11.78 -3.20 14.42
CA GLN A 59 -12.05 -4.49 13.82
C GLN A 59 -13.55 -4.78 13.90
N ILE A 60 -14.18 -5.01 12.74
CA ILE A 60 -15.56 -5.48 12.69
C ILE A 60 -15.50 -7.00 12.73
N PRO A 61 -16.01 -7.69 13.77
CA PRO A 61 -16.00 -9.15 13.79
C PRO A 61 -16.86 -9.72 12.67
N SER A 62 -16.50 -10.90 12.16
CA SER A 62 -17.30 -11.57 11.14
C SER A 62 -18.61 -12.10 11.73
N THR A 63 -19.70 -11.94 11.00
CA THR A 63 -21.01 -12.51 11.34
C THR A 63 -21.24 -13.86 10.67
N ARG A 64 -20.47 -14.19 9.63
CA ARG A 64 -20.56 -15.43 8.85
C ARG A 64 -19.40 -16.38 9.10
N THR A 65 -19.54 -17.61 8.61
CA THR A 65 -18.45 -18.59 8.58
C THR A 65 -17.80 -18.67 7.20
N SER A 66 -16.55 -19.14 7.15
CA SER A 66 -15.85 -19.37 5.88
C SER A 66 -16.62 -20.30 4.94
N ALA A 67 -17.25 -21.36 5.48
CA ALA A 67 -18.03 -22.30 4.70
C ALA A 67 -19.27 -21.66 4.05
N GLU A 68 -20.01 -20.83 4.79
CA GLU A 68 -21.17 -20.11 4.26
C GLU A 68 -20.78 -19.19 3.10
N VAL A 69 -19.68 -18.47 3.29
CA VAL A 69 -19.20 -17.49 2.32
C VAL A 69 -18.67 -18.19 1.06
N ILE A 70 -17.96 -19.31 1.20
CA ILE A 70 -17.54 -20.14 0.06
C ILE A 70 -18.76 -20.64 -0.71
N GLN A 71 -19.77 -21.19 -0.03
CA GLN A 71 -21.01 -21.65 -0.69
C GLN A 71 -21.70 -20.54 -1.49
N GLN A 72 -21.66 -19.30 -0.98
CA GLN A 72 -22.21 -18.15 -1.67
C GLN A 72 -21.44 -17.79 -2.94
N VAL A 73 -20.11 -17.83 -2.92
CA VAL A 73 -19.28 -17.68 -4.12
C VAL A 73 -19.56 -18.80 -5.11
N GLN A 74 -19.63 -20.05 -4.66
CA GLN A 74 -19.98 -21.18 -5.54
C GLN A 74 -21.36 -20.99 -6.20
N LYS A 75 -22.36 -20.51 -5.45
CA LYS A 75 -23.69 -20.19 -5.98
C LYS A 75 -23.65 -19.05 -7.00
N TYR A 76 -22.84 -18.02 -6.74
CA TYR A 76 -22.60 -16.93 -7.68
C TYR A 76 -21.99 -17.46 -8.99
N LEU A 77 -20.94 -18.29 -8.90
CA LEU A 77 -20.27 -18.86 -10.08
C LEU A 77 -21.18 -19.78 -10.89
N LYS A 78 -22.04 -20.57 -10.24
CA LYS A 78 -23.04 -21.42 -10.91
C LYS A 78 -24.00 -20.62 -11.79
N ASN A 79 -24.34 -19.41 -11.35
CA ASN A 79 -25.25 -18.52 -12.05
C ASN A 79 -24.54 -17.52 -12.98
N THR A 80 -23.21 -17.57 -13.07
CA THR A 80 -22.42 -16.60 -13.83
C THR A 80 -21.90 -17.25 -15.11
N ASN A 81 -22.35 -16.72 -16.25
CA ASN A 81 -21.82 -17.05 -17.56
C ASN A 81 -21.02 -15.87 -18.11
N VAL A 82 -19.84 -16.16 -18.63
CA VAL A 82 -18.90 -15.17 -19.18
C VAL A 82 -18.52 -15.54 -20.60
N TYR A 83 -18.04 -14.58 -21.39
CA TYR A 83 -17.52 -14.90 -22.71
C TYR A 83 -16.20 -15.67 -22.60
N ALA A 84 -16.00 -16.61 -23.52
CA ALA A 84 -14.73 -17.29 -23.67
C ALA A 84 -13.62 -16.28 -24.01
N TYR A 85 -12.40 -16.58 -23.57
CA TYR A 85 -11.25 -15.75 -23.91
C TYR A 85 -11.05 -15.72 -25.43
N GLY A 86 -11.03 -14.52 -26.02
CA GLY A 86 -10.83 -14.33 -27.46
C GLY A 86 -12.03 -14.64 -28.36
N ASP A 87 -13.14 -15.15 -27.82
CA ASP A 87 -14.34 -15.49 -28.59
C ASP A 87 -15.62 -15.02 -27.88
N ARG A 88 -16.21 -13.92 -28.39
CA ARG A 88 -17.47 -13.37 -27.87
C ARG A 88 -18.72 -14.09 -28.36
N SER A 89 -18.58 -15.04 -29.29
CA SER A 89 -19.72 -15.86 -29.75
C SER A 89 -20.01 -17.03 -28.81
N ARG A 90 -19.03 -17.41 -27.98
CA ARG A 90 -19.12 -18.52 -27.04
C ARG A 90 -19.19 -18.01 -25.59
N THR A 91 -20.13 -18.56 -24.83
CA THR A 91 -20.24 -18.37 -23.38
C THR A 91 -19.74 -19.60 -22.62
N LEU A 92 -19.04 -19.37 -21.51
CA LEU A 92 -18.58 -20.37 -20.56
C LEU A 92 -19.30 -20.13 -19.22
N ASN A 93 -19.60 -21.21 -18.51
CA ASN A 93 -20.13 -21.11 -17.15
C ASN A 93 -18.96 -21.11 -16.16
N CYS A 94 -18.91 -20.12 -15.28
CA CYS A 94 -17.79 -19.99 -14.35
C CYS A 94 -17.68 -21.19 -13.40
N TRP A 95 -18.79 -21.80 -12.96
CA TRP A 95 -18.71 -22.95 -12.07
C TRP A 95 -18.00 -24.14 -12.71
N VAL A 96 -18.23 -24.42 -14.00
CA VAL A 96 -17.58 -25.54 -14.70
C VAL A 96 -16.05 -25.43 -14.65
N GLU A 97 -15.52 -24.21 -14.71
CA GLU A 97 -14.08 -23.96 -14.68
C GLU A 97 -13.49 -24.06 -13.26
N PHE A 98 -14.29 -23.79 -12.22
CA PHE A 98 -13.85 -23.73 -10.83
C PHE A 98 -14.32 -24.91 -9.94
N GLU A 99 -15.15 -25.82 -10.44
CA GLU A 99 -15.80 -26.87 -9.63
C GLU A 99 -14.80 -27.78 -8.89
N GLU A 100 -13.68 -28.11 -9.54
CA GLU A 100 -12.63 -28.96 -8.97
C GLU A 100 -11.56 -28.17 -8.21
N GLN A 101 -11.69 -26.83 -8.12
CA GLN A 101 -10.69 -25.96 -7.52
C GLN A 101 -10.92 -25.79 -6.02
N GLU A 102 -9.82 -25.63 -5.28
CA GLU A 102 -9.88 -25.35 -3.86
C GLU A 102 -10.15 -23.85 -3.63
N PHE A 103 -11.15 -23.57 -2.78
CA PHE A 103 -11.52 -22.22 -2.37
C PHE A 103 -10.98 -21.90 -0.99
N ASN A 104 -10.23 -20.81 -0.88
CA ASN A 104 -9.75 -20.26 0.38
C ASN A 104 -10.57 -19.03 0.75
N ALA A 105 -10.93 -18.91 2.03
CA ALA A 105 -11.67 -17.74 2.54
C ALA A 105 -10.86 -17.04 3.63
N GLU A 106 -10.72 -15.73 3.48
CA GLU A 106 -10.01 -14.84 4.40
C GLU A 106 -10.92 -13.68 4.78
N TYR A 107 -11.08 -13.45 6.08
CA TYR A 107 -11.85 -12.31 6.56
C TYR A 107 -10.97 -11.07 6.70
N LEU A 108 -11.37 -9.96 6.07
CA LEU A 108 -10.52 -8.77 5.95
C LEU A 108 -10.78 -7.72 7.02
N ASN A 109 -11.31 -8.13 8.18
CA ASN A 109 -11.47 -7.32 9.40
C ASN A 109 -12.25 -6.00 9.23
N ARG A 110 -12.95 -5.84 8.10
CA ARG A 110 -13.71 -4.64 7.70
C ARG A 110 -15.10 -5.00 7.15
N GLY A 111 -15.71 -6.08 7.65
CA GLY A 111 -17.03 -6.52 7.19
C GLY A 111 -17.04 -7.11 5.78
N SER A 112 -15.89 -7.57 5.28
CA SER A 112 -15.83 -8.27 3.99
C SER A 112 -14.92 -9.47 4.05
N TRP A 113 -15.32 -10.49 3.29
CA TRP A 113 -14.54 -11.68 3.03
C TRP A 113 -13.89 -11.58 1.66
N ARG A 114 -12.69 -12.11 1.56
CA ARG A 114 -12.02 -12.40 0.30
C ARG A 114 -11.97 -13.90 0.13
N ILE A 115 -12.39 -14.35 -1.05
CA ILE A 115 -12.39 -15.74 -1.44
C ILE A 115 -11.48 -15.85 -2.65
N ASP A 116 -10.57 -16.80 -2.63
CA ASP A 116 -9.70 -17.07 -3.78
C ASP A 116 -9.68 -18.53 -4.18
N ALA A 117 -9.51 -18.75 -5.47
CA ALA A 117 -9.29 -20.05 -6.08
C ALA A 117 -8.30 -19.90 -7.25
N PHE A 118 -7.59 -20.98 -7.56
CA PHE A 118 -6.70 -21.01 -8.73
C PHE A 118 -7.41 -21.58 -9.93
N TYR A 119 -7.10 -21.02 -11.11
CA TYR A 119 -7.46 -21.58 -12.41
C TYR A 119 -6.35 -21.25 -13.40
N ASP A 120 -5.79 -22.26 -14.06
CA ASP A 120 -4.68 -22.13 -15.02
C ASP A 120 -3.53 -21.22 -14.54
N LEU A 121 -3.06 -21.47 -13.30
CA LEU A 121 -1.97 -20.72 -12.63
C LEU A 121 -2.30 -19.24 -12.35
N VAL A 122 -3.53 -18.81 -12.59
CA VAL A 122 -4.03 -17.48 -12.21
C VAL A 122 -4.88 -17.63 -10.96
N ARG A 123 -4.62 -16.78 -9.96
CA ARG A 123 -5.46 -16.69 -8.77
C ARG A 123 -6.60 -15.71 -9.00
N TYR A 124 -7.81 -16.20 -8.89
CA TYR A 124 -9.03 -15.42 -8.95
C TYR A 124 -9.47 -15.00 -7.56
N TYR A 125 -10.12 -13.85 -7.48
CA TYR A 125 -10.56 -13.28 -6.21
C TYR A 125 -12.00 -12.80 -6.31
N TRP A 126 -12.77 -13.15 -5.30
CA TRP A 126 -14.11 -12.63 -5.07
C TRP A 126 -14.18 -11.97 -3.70
N ARG A 127 -15.01 -10.94 -3.61
CA ARG A 127 -15.36 -10.25 -2.39
C ARG A 127 -16.78 -10.60 -2.03
N VAL A 128 -16.99 -10.93 -0.77
CA VAL A 128 -18.32 -11.12 -0.21
C VAL A 128 -18.49 -10.15 0.94
N ASP A 129 -19.51 -9.30 0.84
CA ASP A 129 -19.92 -8.44 1.95
C ASP A 129 -20.51 -9.32 3.06
N ASP A 130 -20.01 -9.18 4.29
CA ASP A 130 -20.42 -10.01 5.42
C ASP A 130 -21.88 -9.75 5.86
N ILE A 131 -22.38 -8.53 5.60
CA ILE A 131 -23.72 -8.08 5.98
C ILE A 131 -24.73 -8.40 4.86
N THR A 132 -24.44 -7.95 3.64
CA THR A 132 -25.38 -8.09 2.51
C THR A 132 -25.29 -9.43 1.80
N PHE A 133 -24.18 -10.16 2.00
CA PHE A 133 -23.88 -11.42 1.32
C PHE A 133 -23.77 -11.29 -0.21
N GLU A 134 -23.56 -10.07 -0.68
CA GLU A 134 -23.34 -9.76 -2.08
C GLU A 134 -21.94 -10.21 -2.51
N VAL A 135 -21.87 -10.92 -3.63
CA VAL A 135 -20.61 -11.38 -4.22
C VAL A 135 -20.23 -10.42 -5.34
N THR A 136 -19.00 -9.92 -5.30
CA THR A 136 -18.42 -9.11 -6.35
C THR A 136 -17.06 -9.67 -6.76
N ARG A 137 -16.72 -9.54 -8.05
CA ARG A 137 -15.38 -9.87 -8.51
C ARG A 137 -14.38 -8.84 -7.98
N ASP A 138 -13.23 -9.29 -7.50
CA ASP A 138 -12.16 -8.42 -6.99
C ASP A 138 -10.91 -8.48 -7.89
N PRO A 139 -10.83 -7.68 -8.95
CA PRO A 139 -9.71 -7.70 -9.90
C PRO A 139 -8.46 -6.99 -9.35
N TRP A 140 -8.21 -7.09 -8.04
CA TRP A 140 -7.12 -6.40 -7.36
C TRP A 140 -5.74 -6.74 -7.93
N LEU A 141 -5.57 -7.96 -8.47
CA LEU A 141 -4.35 -8.39 -9.13
C LEU A 141 -4.47 -8.28 -10.66
N LYS A 142 -3.68 -7.39 -11.27
CA LYS A 142 -3.52 -7.37 -12.73
C LYS A 142 -2.58 -8.50 -13.16
N THR A 143 -3.06 -9.35 -14.06
CA THR A 143 -2.25 -10.39 -14.72
C THR A 143 -2.19 -10.14 -16.23
N TYR A 144 -1.10 -10.54 -16.86
CA TYR A 144 -0.96 -10.55 -18.33
C TYR A 144 -1.38 -11.89 -18.94
N ASN A 145 -1.61 -12.91 -18.10
CA ASN A 145 -2.12 -14.19 -18.57
C ASN A 145 -3.57 -14.02 -19.06
N PRO A 146 -3.99 -14.81 -20.05
CA PRO A 146 -5.39 -14.83 -20.47
C PRO A 146 -6.28 -15.21 -19.28
N THR A 147 -7.31 -14.42 -19.04
CA THR A 147 -8.30 -14.67 -17.98
C THR A 147 -9.71 -14.64 -18.52
N ILE A 148 -10.57 -15.45 -17.90
CA ILE A 148 -12.02 -15.40 -18.10
C ILE A 148 -12.61 -14.46 -17.07
N ALA A 149 -13.69 -13.74 -17.41
CA ALA A 149 -14.20 -12.66 -16.58
C ALA A 149 -15.10 -13.14 -15.41
N CYS A 150 -14.73 -14.24 -14.77
CA CYS A 150 -15.26 -14.68 -13.49
C CYS A 150 -14.63 -13.84 -12.36
#